data_AF-A0A0Q7T358-F1
#
_entry.id   AF-A0A0Q7T358-F1
#
_cell.length_a   1.000
_cell.length_b   1.000
_cell.length_c   1.000
_cell.angle_alpha   90.00
_cell.angle_beta   90.00
_cell.angle_gamma   90.00
#
_symmetry.space_group_name_H-M   'P 1'
#
loop_
_entity.id
_entity.type
_entity.pdbx_description
1 polymer ?
#
loop_
_entity_poly.entity_id
_entity_poly.type
_entity_poly.pdbx_seq_one_letter_code
_entity_poly.pdbx_strand_id
1 'polypeptide(L)'
;MQGSGEIIVKYLALSLAVLAAGAATPAAAENWHPFSRSQNNVFMADVDSIVANGDITTVHVATAPRTGTPGDYSHSVETYEIQCATGKWRTAGVIEYGPDGAEADRYPEEGAAWEDVRPNTSPQFLNDIVCKGTRAQPPTWPNIKAFVDAGRN
;
A
#
# COMPACT_ATOMS: atom_id res chain seq x y z
N MET A 1 29.46 -76.11 0.77
CA MET A 1 28.97 -75.75 2.12
C MET A 1 27.97 -74.62 1.95
N GLN A 2 26.75 -74.88 2.41
CA GLN A 2 25.55 -74.05 2.33
C GLN A 2 25.76 -72.69 3.04
N GLY A 3 25.24 -71.60 2.46
CA GLY A 3 25.18 -70.29 3.10
C GLY A 3 23.99 -69.49 2.55
N SER A 4 22.83 -69.75 3.12
CA SER A 4 21.55 -69.08 2.88
C SER A 4 21.58 -67.59 3.24
N GLY A 5 20.85 -66.75 2.50
CA GLY A 5 20.61 -65.37 2.92
C GLY A 5 19.96 -64.48 1.85
N GLU A 6 18.76 -64.84 1.38
CA GLU A 6 17.86 -63.88 0.73
C GLU A 6 17.51 -62.75 1.73
N ILE A 7 17.94 -61.53 1.45
CA ILE A 7 17.26 -60.32 1.93
C ILE A 7 17.01 -59.42 0.72
N ILE A 8 15.90 -59.75 0.06
CA ILE A 8 14.87 -58.81 -0.41
C ILE A 8 15.40 -57.43 -0.84
N VAL A 9 15.57 -57.33 -2.16
CA VAL A 9 15.56 -56.09 -2.93
C VAL A 9 14.27 -55.33 -2.64
N LYS A 10 14.29 -54.34 -1.75
CA LYS A 10 13.17 -53.41 -1.55
C LYS A 10 13.65 -52.00 -1.20
N TYR A 11 13.44 -51.12 -2.17
CA TYR A 11 13.24 -49.68 -2.01
C TYR A 11 14.38 -48.84 -1.42
N LEU A 12 15.20 -48.27 -2.30
CA LEU A 12 15.73 -46.92 -2.09
C LEU A 12 15.25 -46.06 -3.27
N ALA A 13 13.99 -45.64 -3.15
CA ALA A 13 13.41 -44.63 -4.01
C ALA A 13 14.01 -43.26 -3.66
N LEU A 14 14.38 -42.53 -4.70
CA LEU A 14 14.83 -41.14 -4.65
C LEU A 14 13.89 -40.27 -3.82
N SER A 15 14.46 -39.42 -2.97
CA SER A 15 13.76 -38.27 -2.39
C SER A 15 14.56 -37.01 -2.70
N LEU A 16 14.30 -36.39 -3.86
CA LEU A 16 14.59 -34.97 -4.05
C LEU A 16 13.50 -34.20 -3.28
N ALA A 17 13.79 -33.82 -2.03
CA ALA A 17 13.00 -32.83 -1.34
C ALA A 17 13.40 -31.45 -1.88
N VAL A 18 12.71 -30.99 -2.93
CA VAL A 18 12.74 -29.57 -3.33
C VAL A 18 11.91 -28.83 -2.29
N LEU A 19 12.57 -28.31 -1.26
CA LEU A 19 12.01 -27.27 -0.41
C LEU A 19 11.81 -26.02 -1.27
N ALA A 20 10.62 -25.88 -1.85
CA ALA A 20 10.14 -24.62 -2.37
C ALA A 20 9.88 -23.69 -1.16
N ALA A 21 10.95 -23.13 -0.61
CA ALA A 21 10.84 -21.95 0.24
C ALA A 21 10.31 -20.85 -0.66
N GLY A 22 9.00 -20.57 -0.56
CA GLY A 22 8.39 -19.41 -1.20
C GLY A 22 9.23 -18.20 -0.83
N ALA A 23 9.76 -17.50 -1.83
CA ALA A 23 10.34 -16.20 -1.62
C ALA A 23 9.20 -15.31 -1.11
N ALA A 24 9.12 -15.12 0.20
CA ALA A 24 8.33 -14.05 0.77
C ALA A 24 8.97 -12.77 0.24
N THR A 25 8.42 -12.22 -0.83
CA THR A 25 8.70 -10.83 -1.22
C THR A 25 8.45 -10.00 0.03
N PRO A 26 9.44 -9.21 0.50
CA PRO A 26 9.20 -8.27 1.58
C PRO A 26 7.96 -7.45 1.20
N ALA A 27 6.98 -7.37 2.10
CA ALA A 27 5.95 -6.34 1.94
C ALA A 27 6.68 -5.01 1.82
N ALA A 28 6.32 -4.19 0.83
CA ALA A 28 6.87 -2.85 0.72
C ALA A 28 6.66 -2.15 2.08
N ALA A 29 7.70 -1.48 2.58
CA ALA A 29 7.55 -0.71 3.80
C ALA A 29 6.55 0.42 3.52
N GLU A 30 5.52 0.52 4.36
CA GLU A 30 4.52 1.58 4.33
C GLU A 30 4.72 2.50 5.53
N ASN A 31 4.47 3.79 5.34
CA ASN A 31 4.42 4.75 6.43
C ASN A 31 3.38 5.84 6.14
N TRP A 32 2.21 5.69 6.75
CA TRP A 32 1.04 6.52 6.49
C TRP A 32 1.00 7.76 7.38
N HIS A 33 1.08 8.93 6.74
CA HIS A 33 1.01 10.24 7.37
C HIS A 33 -0.33 10.91 7.09
N PRO A 34 -1.15 11.23 8.12
CA PRO A 34 -2.39 11.97 7.93
C PRO A 34 -2.11 13.41 7.55
N PHE A 35 -2.79 13.92 6.51
CA PHE A 35 -2.56 15.27 6.01
C PHE A 35 -3.84 16.09 5.86
N SER A 36 -4.99 15.43 5.78
CA SER A 36 -6.30 16.08 5.69
C SER A 36 -7.35 15.22 6.37
N ARG A 37 -8.40 15.88 6.88
CA ARG A 37 -9.53 15.23 7.55
C ARG A 37 -10.81 15.92 7.13
N SER A 38 -11.79 15.13 6.74
CA SER A 38 -13.17 15.58 6.58
C SER A 38 -14.01 15.10 7.77
N GLN A 39 -15.31 15.38 7.74
CA GLN A 39 -16.23 14.83 8.72
C GLN A 39 -16.17 13.29 8.75
N ASN A 40 -16.05 12.67 7.57
CA ASN A 40 -16.22 11.22 7.40
C ASN A 40 -14.90 10.47 7.16
N ASN A 41 -13.87 11.12 6.61
CA ASN A 41 -12.65 10.45 6.15
C ASN A 41 -11.37 11.08 6.74
N VAL A 42 -10.34 10.26 6.89
CA VAL A 42 -8.95 10.68 7.02
C VAL A 42 -8.24 10.39 5.71
N PHE A 43 -7.49 11.37 5.21
CA PHE A 43 -6.63 11.23 4.05
C PHE A 43 -5.19 11.11 4.52
N MET A 44 -4.52 10.03 4.12
CA MET A 44 -3.15 9.73 4.54
C MET A 44 -2.28 9.49 3.31
N ALA A 45 -1.07 10.03 3.31
CA ALA A 45 -0.08 9.74 2.28
C ALA A 45 0.88 8.66 2.79
N ASP A 46 1.13 7.63 2.00
CA ASP A 46 2.22 6.70 2.26
C ASP A 46 3.53 7.34 1.79
N VAL A 47 4.33 7.84 2.74
CA VAL A 47 5.53 8.60 2.40
C VAL A 47 6.66 7.71 1.87
N ASP A 48 6.60 6.40 2.11
CA ASP A 48 7.56 5.43 1.60
C ASP A 48 7.24 5.00 0.16
N SER A 49 6.00 5.25 -0.31
CA SER A 49 5.60 5.08 -1.72
C SER A 49 6.03 6.23 -2.66
N ILE A 50 6.64 7.29 -2.12
CA ILE A 50 7.00 8.47 -2.93
C ILE A 50 8.15 8.11 -3.88
N VAL A 51 7.89 8.14 -5.18
CA VAL A 51 8.87 7.84 -6.23
C VAL A 51 8.88 8.93 -7.28
N ALA A 52 10.05 9.51 -7.56
CA ALA A 52 10.23 10.47 -8.64
C ALA A 52 10.66 9.77 -9.94
N ASN A 53 10.01 10.10 -11.05
CA ASN A 53 10.35 9.63 -12.39
C ASN A 53 10.25 10.80 -13.39
N GLY A 54 11.40 11.40 -13.69
CA GLY A 54 11.45 12.63 -14.48
C GLY A 54 10.72 13.77 -13.77
N ASP A 55 9.77 14.39 -14.46
CA ASP A 55 8.99 15.53 -13.95
C ASP A 55 7.78 15.12 -13.08
N ILE A 56 7.49 13.81 -12.99
CA ILE A 56 6.34 13.28 -12.26
C ILE A 56 6.83 12.58 -11.00
N THR A 57 6.22 12.93 -9.87
CA THR A 57 6.39 12.20 -8.60
C THR A 57 5.08 11.47 -8.28
N THR A 58 5.17 10.17 -8.02
CA THR A 58 4.03 9.32 -7.64
C THR A 58 3.96 9.15 -6.13
N VAL A 59 2.75 9.07 -5.58
CA VAL A 59 2.49 8.74 -4.17
C VAL A 59 1.16 8.01 -4.01
N HIS A 60 1.08 7.09 -3.08
CA HIS A 60 -0.19 6.47 -2.68
C HIS A 60 -0.88 7.27 -1.56
N VAL A 61 -2.19 7.46 -1.72
CA VAL A 61 -3.03 8.17 -0.76
C VAL A 61 -4.20 7.29 -0.35
N ALA A 62 -4.30 7.00 0.94
CA ALA A 62 -5.42 6.28 1.50
C ALA A 62 -6.55 7.25 1.85
N THR A 63 -7.77 6.89 1.46
CA THR A 63 -9.01 7.46 2.00
C THR A 63 -9.64 6.44 2.94
N ALA A 64 -9.54 6.68 4.25
CA ALA A 64 -10.04 5.76 5.27
C ALA A 64 -11.20 6.39 6.06
N PRO A 65 -12.32 5.66 6.28
CA PRO A 65 -13.41 6.15 7.12
C PRO A 65 -12.97 6.41 8.57
N ARG A 66 -13.45 7.50 9.15
CA ARG A 66 -13.26 7.88 10.56
C ARG A 66 -14.12 7.08 11.54
N THR A 67 -15.16 6.44 11.02
CA THR A 67 -16.11 5.64 11.80
C THR A 67 -16.41 4.36 11.05
N GLY A 68 -16.64 3.27 11.77
CA GLY A 68 -16.97 1.98 11.19
C GLY A 68 -16.99 0.90 12.26
N THR A 69 -17.38 -0.31 11.88
CA THR A 69 -17.33 -1.47 12.75
C THR A 69 -15.87 -1.75 13.16
N PRO A 70 -15.58 -2.10 14.43
CA PRO A 70 -14.25 -2.58 14.81
C PRO A 70 -13.83 -3.77 13.94
N GLY A 71 -12.62 -3.72 13.39
CA GLY A 71 -12.10 -4.76 12.50
C GLY A 71 -12.58 -4.68 11.04
N ASP A 72 -13.32 -3.63 10.66
CA ASP A 72 -13.62 -3.34 9.26
C ASP A 72 -12.47 -2.54 8.63
N TYR A 73 -11.63 -3.17 7.82
CA TYR A 73 -10.47 -2.50 7.23
C TYR A 73 -10.76 -1.86 5.86
N SER A 74 -12.03 -1.63 5.53
CA SER A 74 -12.39 -1.02 4.25
C SER A 74 -11.79 0.38 4.10
N HIS A 75 -11.13 0.61 2.96
CA HIS A 75 -10.54 1.89 2.55
C HIS A 75 -10.25 1.85 1.06
N SER A 76 -9.96 3.02 0.47
CA SER A 76 -9.39 3.09 -0.88
C SER A 76 -7.97 3.63 -0.83
N VAL A 77 -7.14 3.23 -1.79
CA VAL A 77 -5.81 3.79 -2.04
C VAL A 77 -5.75 4.31 -3.47
N GLU A 78 -5.63 5.62 -3.61
CA GLU A 78 -5.46 6.31 -4.90
C GLU A 78 -3.98 6.56 -5.18
N THR A 79 -3.56 6.35 -6.42
CA THR A 79 -2.24 6.78 -6.90
C THR A 79 -2.33 8.20 -7.42
N TYR A 80 -1.62 9.11 -6.78
CA TYR A 80 -1.47 10.49 -7.22
C TYR A 80 -0.18 10.66 -8.02
N GLU A 81 -0.27 11.42 -9.11
CA GLU A 81 0.87 11.92 -9.86
C GLU A 81 0.95 13.44 -9.69
N ILE A 82 2.14 13.94 -9.37
CA ILE A 82 2.37 15.35 -9.05
C ILE A 82 3.57 15.87 -9.85
N GLN A 83 3.36 17.00 -10.53
CA GLN A 83 4.43 17.77 -11.13
C GLN A 83 4.84 18.91 -10.19
N CYS A 84 5.85 18.67 -9.37
CA CYS A 84 6.27 19.61 -8.33
C CYS A 84 6.73 20.98 -8.89
N ALA A 85 7.35 21.00 -10.08
CA ALA A 85 7.85 22.22 -10.70
C ALA A 85 6.73 23.14 -11.22
N THR A 86 5.62 22.57 -11.69
CA THR A 86 4.51 23.32 -12.31
C THR A 86 3.30 23.43 -11.38
N GLY A 87 3.31 22.75 -10.23
CA GLY A 87 2.19 22.76 -9.29
C GLY A 87 0.94 22.11 -9.87
N LYS A 88 1.10 21.00 -10.60
CA LYS A 88 -0.01 20.24 -11.19
C LYS A 88 -0.12 18.85 -10.59
N TRP A 89 -1.33 18.30 -10.60
CA TRP A 89 -1.61 16.96 -10.10
C TRP A 89 -2.68 16.26 -10.93
N ARG A 90 -2.74 14.93 -10.82
CA ARG A 90 -3.83 14.07 -11.30
C ARG A 90 -3.84 12.76 -10.53
N THR A 91 -4.90 11.98 -10.67
CA THR A 91 -4.96 10.58 -10.25
C THR A 91 -4.54 9.65 -11.41
N ALA A 92 -3.98 8.50 -11.08
CA ALA A 92 -3.57 7.46 -12.03
C ALA A 92 -4.25 6.10 -11.79
N GLY A 93 -5.17 6.05 -10.83
CA GLY A 93 -5.96 4.88 -10.50
C GLY A 93 -6.24 4.77 -9.01
N VAL A 94 -7.11 3.83 -8.67
CA VAL A 94 -7.53 3.54 -7.30
C VAL A 94 -7.65 2.04 -7.07
N ILE A 95 -7.32 1.61 -5.87
CA ILE A 95 -7.53 0.26 -5.35
C ILE A 95 -8.54 0.36 -4.22
N GLU A 96 -9.58 -0.47 -4.25
CA GLU A 96 -10.57 -0.58 -3.19
C GLU A 96 -10.25 -1.81 -2.33
N TYR A 97 -10.28 -1.63 -1.01
CA TYR A 97 -10.06 -2.70 -0.03
C TYR A 97 -11.34 -2.98 0.74
N GLY A 98 -11.65 -4.27 0.92
CA GLY A 98 -12.82 -4.74 1.64
C GLY A 98 -12.65 -4.77 3.16
N PRO A 99 -13.68 -5.23 3.90
CA PRO A 99 -13.67 -5.25 5.36
C PRO A 99 -12.59 -6.12 5.99
N ASP A 100 -12.11 -7.14 5.28
CA ASP A 100 -11.01 -7.99 5.70
C ASP A 100 -9.63 -7.39 5.41
N GLY A 101 -9.58 -6.23 4.75
CA GLY A 101 -8.35 -5.56 4.32
C GLY A 101 -7.74 -6.14 3.06
N ALA A 102 -8.42 -7.10 2.39
CA ALA A 102 -8.00 -7.59 1.10
C ALA A 102 -8.44 -6.63 -0.01
N GLU A 103 -7.67 -6.58 -1.09
CA GLU A 103 -8.06 -5.89 -2.32
C GLU A 103 -9.39 -6.49 -2.83
N ALA A 104 -10.39 -5.63 -2.97
CA ALA A 104 -11.71 -5.97 -3.47
C ALA A 104 -11.86 -5.63 -4.96
N ASP A 105 -11.31 -4.50 -5.39
CA ASP A 105 -11.32 -4.07 -6.79
C ASP A 105 -10.16 -3.11 -7.11
N ARG A 106 -9.89 -2.91 -8.40
CA ARG A 106 -8.84 -2.02 -8.89
C ARG A 106 -9.25 -1.36 -10.20
N TYR A 107 -9.20 -0.04 -10.21
CA TYR A 107 -9.57 0.79 -11.36
C TYR A 107 -8.37 1.63 -11.80
N PRO A 108 -7.66 1.25 -12.88
CA PRO A 108 -6.61 2.09 -13.45
C PRO A 108 -7.22 3.35 -14.09
N GLU A 109 -6.54 4.48 -13.99
CA GLU A 109 -6.98 5.74 -14.58
C GLU A 109 -5.93 6.27 -15.56
N GLU A 110 -6.08 5.92 -16.84
CA GLU A 110 -5.19 6.37 -17.89
C GLU A 110 -5.64 7.72 -18.46
N GLY A 111 -4.70 8.64 -18.63
CA GLY A 111 -4.96 9.89 -19.35
C GLY A 111 -5.80 10.91 -18.59
N ALA A 112 -5.91 10.81 -17.26
CA ALA A 112 -6.50 11.85 -16.42
C ALA A 112 -5.86 13.22 -16.72
N ALA A 113 -6.70 14.25 -16.75
CA ALA A 113 -6.28 15.61 -17.02
C ALA A 113 -5.44 16.16 -15.86
N TRP A 114 -4.40 16.91 -16.19
CA TRP A 114 -3.61 17.63 -15.18
C TRP A 114 -4.39 18.84 -14.64
N GLU A 115 -4.57 18.88 -13.33
CA GLU A 115 -5.21 19.99 -12.64
C GLU A 115 -4.18 20.86 -11.90
N ASP A 116 -4.47 22.15 -11.79
CA ASP A 116 -3.68 23.06 -10.95
C ASP A 116 -3.92 22.77 -9.47
N VAL A 117 -2.85 22.80 -8.67
CA VAL A 117 -2.95 22.74 -7.21
C VAL A 117 -3.58 24.04 -6.70
N ARG A 118 -4.75 23.93 -6.07
CA ARG A 118 -5.49 25.08 -5.52
C ARG A 118 -5.15 25.29 -4.04
N PRO A 119 -4.99 26.54 -3.57
CA PRO A 119 -4.78 26.82 -2.16
C PRO A 119 -5.92 26.32 -1.27
N ASN A 120 -5.58 25.90 -0.05
CA ASN A 120 -6.47 25.38 0.99
C ASN A 120 -7.28 24.15 0.56
N THR A 121 -6.64 23.24 -0.19
CA THR A 121 -7.25 21.98 -0.65
C THR A 121 -6.39 20.78 -0.29
N SER A 122 -6.98 19.58 -0.26
CA SER A 122 -6.24 18.32 -0.04
C SER A 122 -5.05 18.16 -1.01
N PRO A 123 -5.17 18.44 -2.32
CA PRO A 123 -4.03 18.45 -3.23
C PRO A 123 -2.89 19.40 -2.84
N GLN A 124 -3.17 20.56 -2.24
CA GLN A 124 -2.10 21.44 -1.75
C GLN A 124 -1.34 20.81 -0.58
N PHE A 125 -2.06 20.27 0.40
CA PHE A 125 -1.43 19.62 1.55
C PHE A 125 -0.62 18.38 1.15
N LEU A 126 -1.13 17.61 0.16
CA LEU A 126 -0.38 16.51 -0.43
C LEU A 126 0.87 17.00 -1.17
N ASN A 127 0.78 18.11 -1.92
CA ASN A 127 1.92 18.72 -2.59
C ASN A 127 3.00 19.15 -1.57
N ASP A 128 2.62 19.69 -0.41
CA ASP A 128 3.57 20.04 0.65
C ASP A 128 4.32 18.81 1.21
N ILE A 129 3.68 17.64 1.23
CA ILE A 129 4.32 16.38 1.65
C ILE A 129 5.29 15.87 0.59
N VAL A 130 4.82 15.81 -0.67
CA VAL A 130 5.55 15.20 -1.78
C VAL A 130 6.69 16.10 -2.25
N CYS A 131 6.41 17.39 -2.47
CA CYS A 131 7.34 18.32 -3.10
C CYS A 131 8.22 19.08 -2.10
N LYS A 132 7.77 19.27 -0.85
CA LYS A 132 8.51 20.03 0.18
C LYS A 132 9.01 19.16 1.34
N GLY A 133 8.65 17.89 1.38
CA GLY A 133 9.07 16.97 2.44
C GLY A 133 8.35 17.18 3.77
N THR A 134 7.20 17.86 3.78
CA THR A 134 6.40 18.02 5.00
C THR A 134 5.96 16.65 5.51
N ARG A 135 5.90 16.47 6.84
CA ARG A 135 5.46 15.21 7.46
C ARG A 135 4.46 15.53 8.56
N ALA A 136 3.47 14.65 8.72
CA ALA A 136 2.57 14.70 9.87
C ALA A 136 3.36 14.61 11.17
N GLN A 137 2.91 15.35 12.19
CA GLN A 137 3.31 15.05 13.56
C GLN A 137 2.64 13.73 13.98
N PRO A 138 3.30 12.89 14.80
CA PRO A 138 2.70 11.66 15.29
C PRO A 138 1.28 11.87 15.85
N PRO A 139 0.36 10.91 15.67
CA PRO A 139 0.61 9.56 15.18
C PRO A 139 0.78 9.45 13.64
N THR A 140 1.62 8.49 13.24
CA THR A 140 1.72 7.93 11.88
C THR A 140 1.58 6.42 12.00
N TRP A 141 1.26 5.74 10.90
CA TRP A 141 0.94 4.31 10.97
C TRP A 141 1.75 3.48 9.98
N PRO A 142 2.28 2.31 10.40
CA PRO A 142 3.05 1.43 9.53
C PRO A 142 2.20 0.65 8.53
N ASN A 143 0.86 0.75 8.60
CA ASN A 143 -0.13 0.25 7.64
C ASN A 143 -1.53 0.76 8.04
N ILE A 144 -2.51 0.64 7.14
CA ILE A 144 -3.90 1.07 7.39
C ILE A 144 -4.57 0.25 8.49
N LYS A 145 -4.22 -1.03 8.64
CA LYS A 145 -4.75 -1.87 9.72
C LYS A 145 -4.44 -1.27 11.10
N ALA A 146 -3.20 -0.81 11.30
CA ALA A 146 -2.77 -0.16 12.53
C ALA A 146 -3.51 1.16 12.80
N PHE A 147 -3.84 1.93 11.76
CA PHE A 147 -4.70 3.11 11.87
C PHE A 147 -6.12 2.76 12.35
N VAL A 148 -6.72 1.73 11.76
CA VAL A 148 -8.07 1.26 12.13
C VAL A 148 -8.08 0.72 13.56
N ASP A 149 -7.10 -0.11 13.93
CA ASP A 149 -6.95 -0.68 15.27
C ASP A 149 -6.74 0.41 16.35
N ALA A 150 -6.10 1.53 15.98
CA ALA A 150 -5.91 2.70 16.85
C ALA A 150 -7.17 3.58 17.00
N GLY A 151 -8.29 3.21 16.36
CA GLY A 151 -9.57 3.91 16.49
C GLY A 151 -9.81 5.00 15.44
N ARG A 152 -9.08 4.99 14.33
CA ARG A 152 -9.34 5.83 13.14
C ARG A 152 -9.25 7.34 13.39
N ASN A 153 -8.38 7.76 14.32
CA ASN A 153 -8.19 9.18 14.66
C ASN A 153 -6.73 9.59 14.65
#